data_AF-A0A914KU12-F1
#
_entry.id   AF-A0A914KU12-F1
#
_cell.length_a   1.000
_cell.length_b   1.000
_cell.length_c   1.000
_cell.angle_alpha   90.00
_cell.angle_beta   90.00
_cell.angle_gamma   90.00
#
_symmetry.space_group_name_H-M   'P 1'
#
loop_
_entity.id
_entity.type
_entity.pdbx_description
1 polymer ?
#
loop_
_entity_poly.entity_id
_entity_poly.type
_entity_poly.pdbx_seq_one_letter_code
_entity_poly.pdbx_strand_id
1 'polypeptide(L)'
;MRRIVASPDEPNTFECAIGRSYLISADQAHACHPNYANKHEDCHKPTFNKGVVVKINANQRYATSAVTHSIFKIIAESAEIPIQKVVARSDQLCGSTVGPILAAKMGIQTIDVGCPQLAMHSIRELGDTSSIHYATTLYSHFFNKLPFVLGSLKKHEPPTLMNVD
;
A
#
# COMPACT_ATOMS: atom_id res chain seq x y z
N MET A 1 -8.27 -14.73 11.43
CA MET A 1 -6.84 -15.09 11.58
C MET A 1 -6.58 -15.97 12.79
N ARG A 2 -6.86 -15.58 14.04
CA ARG A 2 -6.67 -16.45 15.23
C ARG A 2 -7.25 -17.88 15.07
N ARG A 3 -8.49 -18.00 14.57
CA ARG A 3 -9.12 -19.31 14.30
C ARG A 3 -8.39 -20.19 13.26
N ILE A 4 -7.68 -19.58 12.31
CA ILE A 4 -6.98 -20.29 11.22
C ILE A 4 -5.63 -20.81 11.71
N VAL A 5 -4.93 -20.01 12.51
CA VAL A 5 -3.56 -20.30 12.98
C VAL A 5 -3.52 -20.97 14.35
N ALA A 6 -4.68 -21.26 14.95
CA ALA A 6 -4.77 -21.88 16.26
C ALA A 6 -4.06 -23.25 16.24
N SER A 7 -3.00 -23.36 17.04
CA SER A 7 -2.24 -24.60 17.23
C SER A 7 -2.09 -24.85 18.74
N PRO A 8 -2.45 -26.04 19.25
CA PRO A 8 -2.27 -26.39 20.66
C PRO A 8 -0.80 -26.35 21.10
N ASP A 9 0.12 -26.65 20.18
CA ASP A 9 1.55 -26.80 20.46
C ASP A 9 2.33 -25.48 20.38
N GLU A 10 1.75 -24.46 19.73
CA GLU A 10 2.42 -23.17 19.49
C GLU A 10 1.47 -22.01 19.88
N PRO A 11 1.51 -21.52 21.14
CA PRO A 11 0.54 -20.54 21.64
C PRO A 11 0.68 -19.14 21.02
N ASN A 12 1.82 -18.81 20.41
CA ASN A 12 2.12 -17.48 19.85
C ASN A 12 2.04 -17.43 18.31
N THR A 13 1.40 -18.42 17.66
CA THR A 13 1.31 -18.49 16.19
C THR A 13 0.67 -17.25 15.59
N PHE A 14 -0.37 -16.71 16.23
CA PHE A 14 -1.05 -15.52 15.73
C PHE A 14 -0.13 -14.30 15.75
N GLU A 15 0.51 -14.04 16.88
CA GLU A 15 1.40 -12.89 17.07
C GLU A 15 2.59 -12.96 16.10
N CYS A 16 3.18 -14.15 15.92
CA CYS A 16 4.24 -14.38 14.93
C CYS A 16 3.74 -14.21 13.47
N ALA A 17 2.52 -14.66 13.17
CA ALA A 17 1.94 -14.51 11.83
C ALA A 17 1.66 -13.05 11.49
N ILE A 18 1.13 -12.26 12.43
CA ILE A 18 0.88 -10.82 12.24
C ILE A 18 2.18 -10.08 11.92
N GLY A 19 3.26 -10.36 12.65
CA GLY A 19 4.57 -9.74 12.40
C GLY A 19 5.18 -10.07 11.02
N ARG A 20 4.65 -11.08 10.33
CA ARG A 20 5.04 -11.48 8.96
C ARG A 20 3.95 -11.19 7.93
N SER A 21 2.86 -10.57 8.35
CA SER A 21 1.72 -10.28 7.50
C SER A 21 1.83 -8.91 6.87
N TYR A 22 1.13 -8.75 5.76
CA TYR A 22 1.09 -7.51 5.02
C TYR A 22 -0.29 -7.35 4.39
N LEU A 23 -0.81 -6.12 4.39
CA LEU A 23 -2.15 -5.81 3.91
C LEU A 23 -2.11 -4.77 2.79
N ILE A 24 -2.80 -5.07 1.69
CA ILE A 24 -3.16 -4.07 0.69
C ILE A 24 -4.56 -3.56 1.01
N SER A 25 -4.66 -2.31 1.45
CA SER A 25 -5.91 -1.55 1.53
C SER A 25 -6.19 -0.96 0.14
N ALA A 26 -6.97 -1.69 -0.65
CA ALA A 26 -7.31 -1.30 -2.02
C ALA A 26 -8.59 -0.47 -2.04
N ASP A 27 -8.47 0.81 -2.39
CA ASP A 27 -9.57 1.74 -2.56
C ASP A 27 -9.15 2.80 -3.59
N GLN A 28 -10.08 3.32 -4.39
CA GLN A 28 -9.76 4.13 -5.56
C GLN A 28 -9.00 5.42 -5.20
N ALA A 29 -8.35 6.02 -6.19
CA ALA A 29 -7.55 7.25 -6.05
C ALA A 29 -8.06 8.34 -6.98
N HIS A 30 -7.98 9.61 -6.57
CA HIS A 30 -8.36 10.71 -7.43
C HIS A 30 -7.33 10.94 -8.54
N ALA A 31 -7.73 10.74 -9.79
CA ALA A 31 -6.98 11.20 -10.95
C ALA A 31 -6.97 12.74 -11.00
N CYS A 32 -5.92 13.33 -11.57
CA CYS A 32 -5.82 14.76 -11.81
C CYS A 32 -6.91 15.19 -12.79
N HIS A 33 -7.89 15.95 -12.31
CA HIS A 33 -9.00 16.41 -13.14
C HIS A 33 -8.53 17.55 -14.05
N PRO A 34 -8.74 17.49 -15.38
CA PRO A 34 -8.22 18.51 -16.31
C PRO A 34 -8.77 19.92 -16.01
N ASN A 35 -10.05 20.03 -15.66
CA ASN A 35 -10.69 21.30 -15.31
C ASN A 35 -10.37 21.81 -13.88
N TYR A 36 -9.73 20.99 -13.04
CA TYR A 36 -9.48 21.30 -11.62
C TYR A 36 -8.09 20.83 -11.19
N ALA A 37 -7.09 20.97 -12.06
CA ALA A 37 -5.73 20.46 -11.81
C ALA A 37 -5.07 21.07 -10.56
N ASN A 38 -5.50 22.28 -10.16
CA ASN A 38 -5.05 22.97 -8.95
C ASN A 38 -5.51 22.30 -7.64
N LYS A 39 -6.42 21.31 -7.69
CA LYS A 39 -6.83 20.52 -6.53
C LYS A 39 -5.81 19.44 -6.16
N HIS A 40 -4.90 19.08 -7.06
CA HIS A 40 -3.82 18.14 -6.78
C HIS A 40 -2.55 18.88 -6.35
N GLU A 41 -1.70 18.19 -5.60
CA GLU A 41 -0.33 18.64 -5.33
C GLU A 41 0.49 18.56 -6.62
N ASP A 42 1.41 19.50 -6.84
CA ASP A 42 2.04 19.70 -8.15
C ASP A 42 2.91 18.54 -8.62
N CYS A 43 3.58 17.84 -7.69
CA CYS A 43 4.44 16.69 -7.96
C CYS A 43 3.70 15.35 -7.87
N HIS A 44 2.45 15.32 -7.43
CA HIS A 44 1.68 14.11 -7.16
C HIS A 44 0.30 14.15 -7.84
N LYS A 45 0.31 14.12 -9.18
CA LYS A 45 -0.86 14.19 -10.07
C LYS A 45 -1.09 12.85 -10.80
N PRO A 46 -1.78 11.87 -10.20
CA PRO A 46 -2.07 10.62 -10.88
C PRO A 46 -2.87 10.85 -12.17
N THR A 47 -2.55 10.12 -13.21
CA THR A 47 -3.26 10.17 -14.49
C THR A 47 -3.65 8.78 -14.94
N PHE A 48 -4.59 8.71 -15.89
CA PHE A 48 -5.03 7.46 -16.46
C PHE A 48 -3.93 6.75 -17.24
N ASN A 49 -3.97 5.42 -17.22
CA ASN A 49 -3.03 4.54 -17.92
C ASN A 49 -1.57 4.64 -17.49
N LYS A 50 -1.32 5.16 -16.30
CA LYS A 50 0.04 5.30 -15.73
C LYS A 50 0.29 4.41 -14.51
N GLY A 51 -0.62 3.46 -14.24
CA GLY A 51 -0.44 2.48 -13.19
C GLY A 51 -1.19 2.77 -11.89
N VAL A 52 -1.10 1.80 -10.97
CA VAL A 52 -1.75 1.84 -9.66
C VAL A 52 -1.16 2.98 -8.83
N VAL A 53 -2.01 3.72 -8.13
CA VAL A 53 -1.64 4.87 -7.31
C VAL A 53 -1.39 4.44 -5.89
N VAL A 54 -0.20 4.71 -5.36
CA VAL A 54 0.11 4.61 -3.93
C VAL A 54 -0.32 5.88 -3.22
N LYS A 55 -1.16 5.74 -2.19
CA LYS A 55 -1.74 6.84 -1.44
C LYS A 55 -0.92 7.12 -0.19
N ILE A 56 -0.37 8.32 -0.07
CA ILE A 56 0.52 8.72 1.02
C ILE A 56 -0.06 9.95 1.72
N ASN A 57 -0.14 9.91 3.05
CA ASN A 57 -0.58 11.05 3.85
C ASN A 57 0.12 11.06 5.20
N ALA A 58 0.77 12.19 5.54
CA ALA A 58 1.52 12.33 6.78
C ALA A 58 0.64 12.21 8.04
N ASN A 59 -0.64 12.59 7.97
CA ASN A 59 -1.61 12.51 9.06
C ASN A 59 -2.28 11.13 9.16
N GLN A 60 -1.71 10.10 8.53
CA GLN A 60 -2.21 8.71 8.57
C GLN A 60 -3.69 8.57 8.14
N ARG A 61 -4.14 9.40 7.19
CA ARG A 61 -5.41 9.17 6.45
C ARG A 61 -5.33 7.94 5.55
N TYR A 62 -4.10 7.55 5.24
CA TYR A 62 -3.69 6.32 4.58
C TYR A 62 -2.60 5.69 5.45
N ALA A 63 -2.58 4.36 5.58
CA ALA A 63 -1.63 3.62 6.43
C ALA A 63 -0.27 3.41 5.76
N THR A 64 -0.09 3.87 4.53
CA THR A 64 1.16 3.74 3.77
C THR A 64 2.33 4.38 4.52
N SER A 65 3.39 3.61 4.71
CA SER A 65 4.68 4.04 5.25
C SER A 65 5.78 3.90 4.20
N ALA A 66 6.98 4.44 4.47
CA ALA A 66 8.13 4.29 3.56
C ALA A 66 8.50 2.80 3.35
N VAL A 67 8.46 2.00 4.42
CA VAL A 67 8.74 0.55 4.35
C VAL A 67 7.69 -0.14 3.49
N THR A 68 6.41 0.18 3.71
CA THR A 68 5.35 -0.50 2.97
C THR A 68 5.33 -0.08 1.49
N HIS A 69 5.57 1.20 1.21
CA HIS A 69 5.77 1.65 -0.17
C HIS A 69 6.93 0.94 -0.87
N SER A 70 8.08 0.79 -0.19
CA SER A 70 9.30 0.21 -0.79
C SER A 70 9.11 -1.26 -1.16
N ILE A 71 8.49 -2.07 -0.29
CA ILE A 71 8.18 -3.48 -0.58
C ILE A 71 7.24 -3.59 -1.78
N PHE A 72 6.20 -2.76 -1.81
CA PHE A 72 5.25 -2.75 -2.92
C PHE A 72 5.89 -2.31 -4.23
N LYS A 73 6.81 -1.35 -4.20
CA LYS A 73 7.58 -0.88 -5.36
C LYS A 73 8.47 -1.98 -5.93
N ILE A 74 9.22 -2.70 -5.10
CA ILE A 74 10.06 -3.84 -5.54
C ILE A 74 9.21 -4.90 -6.26
N ILE A 75 8.02 -5.20 -5.71
CA ILE A 75 7.10 -6.16 -6.31
C ILE A 75 6.57 -5.63 -7.66
N ALA A 76 6.19 -4.35 -7.72
CA ALA A 76 5.70 -3.73 -8.96
C ALA A 76 6.76 -3.71 -10.06
N GLU A 77 8.01 -3.39 -9.72
CA GLU A 77 9.16 -3.43 -10.64
C GLU A 77 9.40 -4.86 -11.15
N SER A 78 9.30 -5.87 -10.28
CA SER A 78 9.43 -7.28 -10.69
C SER A 78 8.30 -7.80 -11.59
N ALA A 79 7.17 -7.09 -11.60
CA ALA A 79 6.00 -7.37 -12.43
C ALA A 79 5.94 -6.48 -13.68
N GLU A 80 6.91 -5.58 -13.86
CA GLU A 80 6.94 -4.57 -14.93
C GLU A 80 5.68 -3.68 -14.97
N ILE A 81 5.05 -3.47 -13.81
CA ILE A 81 3.84 -2.64 -13.67
C ILE A 81 4.23 -1.25 -13.15
N PRO A 82 3.87 -0.16 -13.86
CA PRO A 82 4.11 1.17 -13.35
C PRO A 82 3.25 1.46 -12.11
N ILE A 83 3.78 2.29 -11.22
CA ILE A 83 3.02 2.83 -10.08
C ILE A 83 3.15 4.35 -10.03
N GLN A 84 2.11 4.99 -9.53
CA GLN A 84 2.05 6.43 -9.30
C GLN A 84 1.98 6.71 -7.80
N LYS A 85 2.07 7.98 -7.43
CA LYS A 85 1.86 8.42 -6.05
C LYS A 85 0.85 9.56 -6.02
N VAL A 86 0.03 9.55 -4.98
CA VAL A 86 -0.78 10.70 -4.60
C VAL A 86 -0.45 11.11 -3.17
N VAL A 87 -0.25 12.41 -3.00
CA VAL A 87 -0.11 13.06 -1.70
C VAL A 87 -1.14 14.17 -1.69
N ALA A 88 -1.96 14.23 -0.63
CA ALA A 88 -2.88 15.33 -0.46
C ALA A 88 -2.09 16.63 -0.22
N ARG A 89 -2.54 17.74 -0.81
CA ARG A 89 -1.98 19.05 -0.51
C ARG A 89 -2.12 19.33 0.99
N SER A 90 -1.11 19.96 1.59
CA SER A 90 -1.12 20.25 3.03
C SER A 90 -2.24 21.21 3.46
N ASP A 91 -2.75 22.02 2.53
CA ASP A 91 -3.85 22.97 2.73
C ASP A 91 -5.25 22.37 2.47
N GLN A 92 -5.34 21.08 2.13
CA GLN A 92 -6.62 20.41 1.84
C GLN A 92 -6.78 19.13 2.67
N LEU A 93 -8.01 18.93 3.14
CA LEU A 93 -8.38 17.68 3.80
C LEU A 93 -8.55 16.56 2.77
N CYS A 94 -8.23 15.34 3.17
CA CYS A 94 -8.54 14.13 2.43
C CYS A 94 -9.35 13.17 3.30
N GLY A 95 -10.19 12.35 2.65
CA GLY A 95 -10.89 11.26 3.30
C GLY A 95 -9.91 10.21 3.86
N SER A 96 -10.34 9.50 4.90
CA SER A 96 -9.62 8.34 5.42
C SER A 96 -10.13 7.06 4.76
N THR A 97 -9.27 6.06 4.63
CA THR A 97 -9.67 4.71 4.18
C THR A 97 -9.83 3.77 5.38
N VAL A 98 -10.13 2.51 5.09
CA VAL A 98 -10.08 1.41 6.07
C VAL A 98 -8.64 1.02 6.46
N GLY A 99 -7.63 1.42 5.68
CA GLY A 99 -6.23 1.06 5.89
C GLY A 99 -5.74 1.36 7.31
N PRO A 100 -5.81 2.63 7.78
CA PRO A 100 -5.43 2.99 9.15
C PRO A 100 -6.20 2.22 10.23
N ILE A 101 -7.50 1.97 10.00
CA ILE A 101 -8.35 1.23 10.93
C ILE A 101 -7.87 -0.23 11.06
N LEU A 102 -7.58 -0.88 9.93
CA LEU A 102 -7.13 -2.27 9.90
C LEU A 102 -5.70 -2.39 10.45
N ALA A 103 -4.81 -1.46 10.10
CA ALA A 103 -3.45 -1.39 10.63
C ALA A 103 -3.45 -1.27 12.16
N ALA A 104 -4.22 -0.33 12.71
CA ALA A 104 -4.31 -0.11 14.15
C ALA A 104 -4.95 -1.29 14.90
N LYS A 105 -6.01 -1.90 14.35
CA LYS A 105 -6.72 -3.01 14.99
C LYS A 105 -5.94 -4.33 14.95
N MET A 106 -5.19 -4.58 13.88
CA MET A 106 -4.56 -5.87 13.64
C MET A 106 -3.04 -5.85 13.84
N GLY A 107 -2.39 -4.68 13.87
CA GLY A 107 -0.94 -4.56 13.93
C GLY A 107 -0.24 -5.00 12.64
N ILE A 108 -0.95 -5.00 11.51
CA ILE A 108 -0.42 -5.46 10.22
C ILE A 108 0.12 -4.28 9.43
N GLN A 109 1.31 -4.45 8.87
CA GLN A 109 1.90 -3.50 7.93
C GLN A 109 0.98 -3.33 6.72
N THR A 110 0.49 -2.12 6.52
CA THR A 110 -0.57 -1.83 5.54
C THR A 110 -0.07 -0.82 4.51
N ILE A 111 -0.47 -1.00 3.25
CA ILE A 111 -0.32 -0.02 2.19
C ILE A 111 -1.68 0.32 1.62
N ASP A 112 -1.94 1.61 1.39
CA ASP A 112 -3.12 2.10 0.71
C ASP A 112 -2.81 2.40 -0.75
N VAL A 113 -3.57 1.74 -1.64
CA VAL A 113 -3.39 1.85 -3.09
C VAL A 113 -4.75 1.90 -3.79
N GLY A 114 -4.78 2.40 -5.02
CA GLY A 114 -6.01 2.53 -5.80
C GLY A 114 -5.77 2.73 -7.29
N CYS A 115 -6.78 2.43 -8.10
CA CYS A 115 -6.75 2.86 -9.50
C CYS A 115 -7.16 4.34 -9.58
N PRO A 116 -6.59 5.11 -10.52
CA PRO A 116 -7.00 6.49 -10.73
C PRO A 116 -8.43 6.55 -11.29
N GLN A 117 -9.28 7.38 -10.70
CA GLN A 117 -10.64 7.66 -11.16
C GLN A 117 -11.02 9.14 -11.05
N LEU A 118 -12.04 9.54 -11.80
CA LEU A 118 -12.69 10.85 -11.72
C LEU A 118 -14.12 10.70 -11.22
N ALA A 119 -14.66 11.82 -10.72
CA ALA A 119 -16.03 11.92 -10.20
C ALA A 119 -16.35 10.93 -9.05
N MET A 120 -15.39 10.71 -8.14
CA MET A 120 -15.59 9.84 -6.98
C MET A 120 -16.82 10.27 -6.16
N HIS A 121 -17.65 9.31 -5.75
CA HIS A 121 -18.97 9.49 -5.11
C HIS A 121 -20.11 10.00 -6.02
N SER A 122 -19.88 10.13 -7.33
CA SER A 122 -20.95 10.36 -8.31
C SER A 122 -21.81 9.11 -8.49
N ILE A 123 -23.06 9.28 -8.94
CA ILE A 123 -23.89 8.17 -9.44
C ILE A 123 -23.24 7.45 -10.64
N ARG A 124 -22.33 8.14 -11.34
CA ARG A 124 -21.54 7.59 -12.44
C ARG A 124 -20.12 8.13 -12.38
N GLU A 125 -19.19 7.25 -12.03
CA GLU A 125 -17.75 7.53 -11.96
C GLU A 125 -17.07 7.20 -13.30
N LEU A 126 -15.81 7.63 -13.45
CA LEU A 126 -14.99 7.36 -14.64
C LEU A 126 -13.61 6.83 -14.21
N GLY A 127 -13.26 5.63 -14.67
CA GLY A 127 -11.93 5.04 -14.53
C GLY A 127 -11.36 4.64 -15.88
N ASP A 128 -10.08 4.26 -15.90
CA ASP A 128 -9.44 3.73 -17.10
C ASP A 128 -9.36 2.19 -17.08
N THR A 129 -9.37 1.58 -18.27
CA THR A 129 -9.39 0.12 -18.42
C THR A 129 -8.04 -0.52 -18.12
N SER A 130 -6.93 0.17 -18.44
CA SER A 130 -5.59 -0.35 -18.24
C SER A 130 -5.25 -0.53 -16.76
N SER A 131 -5.81 0.30 -15.88
CA SER A 131 -5.63 0.24 -14.44
C SER A 131 -6.20 -1.04 -13.85
N ILE A 132 -7.24 -1.63 -14.47
CA ILE A 132 -7.74 -2.95 -14.09
C ILE A 132 -6.70 -4.03 -14.38
N HIS A 133 -6.07 -3.99 -15.55
CA HIS A 133 -4.97 -4.91 -15.89
C HIS A 133 -3.76 -4.72 -14.97
N TYR A 134 -3.36 -3.47 -14.69
CA TYR A 134 -2.26 -3.17 -13.79
C TYR A 134 -2.54 -3.65 -12.37
N ALA A 135 -3.71 -3.37 -11.81
CA ALA A 135 -4.08 -3.77 -10.46
C ALA A 135 -4.16 -5.30 -10.31
N THR A 136 -4.85 -5.98 -11.24
CA THR A 136 -4.98 -7.44 -11.19
C THR A 136 -3.62 -8.13 -11.29
N THR A 137 -2.78 -7.74 -12.25
CA THR A 137 -1.43 -8.29 -12.43
C THR A 137 -0.56 -8.03 -11.20
N LEU A 138 -0.57 -6.79 -10.68
CA LEU A 138 0.24 -6.40 -9.53
C LEU A 138 -0.19 -7.11 -8.24
N TYR A 139 -1.49 -7.24 -7.99
CA TYR A 139 -1.98 -7.92 -6.78
C TYR A 139 -1.71 -9.42 -6.83
N SER A 140 -1.87 -10.06 -7.99
CA SER A 140 -1.47 -11.45 -8.17
C SER A 140 0.04 -11.63 -7.95
N HIS A 141 0.87 -10.74 -8.51
CA HIS A 141 2.31 -10.76 -8.27
C HIS A 141 2.67 -10.53 -6.80
N PHE A 142 1.96 -9.64 -6.11
CA PHE A 142 2.16 -9.38 -4.70
C PHE A 142 1.96 -10.63 -3.85
N PHE A 143 0.85 -11.34 -4.00
CA PHE A 143 0.61 -12.57 -3.24
C PHE A 143 1.64 -13.66 -3.53
N ASN A 144 2.16 -13.72 -4.77
CA ASN A 144 3.18 -14.70 -5.16
C ASN A 144 4.60 -14.33 -4.69
N LYS A 145 4.95 -13.03 -4.69
CA LYS A 145 6.33 -12.56 -4.47
C LYS A 145 6.60 -12.08 -3.05
N LEU A 146 5.57 -11.70 -2.29
CA LEU A 146 5.73 -11.17 -0.94
C LEU A 146 6.59 -12.07 -0.01
N PRO A 147 6.41 -13.40 0.06
CA PRO A 147 7.24 -14.24 0.94
C PRO A 147 8.73 -14.16 0.61
N PHE A 148 9.08 -14.09 -0.67
CA PHE A 148 10.47 -14.01 -1.14
C PHE A 148 11.09 -12.65 -0.83
N VAL A 149 10.34 -11.56 -1.04
CA VAL A 149 10.77 -10.20 -0.73
C VAL A 149 10.95 -10.01 0.78
N LEU A 150 10.03 -10.52 1.60
CA LEU A 150 10.19 -10.48 3.06
C LEU A 150 11.37 -11.35 3.54
N GLY A 151 11.65 -12.45 2.86
CA GLY A 151 12.81 -13.30 3.13
C GLY A 151 14.15 -12.61 2.85
N SER A 152 14.23 -11.77 1.81
CA SER A 152 15.47 -11.08 1.45
C SER A 152 15.83 -9.91 2.38
N LEU A 153 14.83 -9.33 3.07
CA LEU A 153 15.04 -8.24 4.04
C LEU A 153 15.72 -8.68 5.34
N LYS A 154 15.72 -9.98 5.67
CA LYS A 154 16.25 -10.52 6.95
C LYS A 154 17.79 -10.64 7.03
N LYS A 155 18.55 -10.06 6.10
CA LYS A 155 20.01 -10.24 6.01
C LYS A 155 20.86 -9.31 6.89
N HIS A 156 20.27 -8.48 7.76
CA HIS A 156 21.06 -7.70 8.71
C HIS A 156 21.12 -8.42 10.05
N GLU A 157 22.22 -9.13 10.32
CA GLU A 157 22.59 -9.43 11.70
C GLU A 157 22.73 -8.11 12.47
N PRO A 158 22.27 -8.04 13.73
CA PRO A 158 22.55 -6.88 14.57
C PRO A 158 24.07 -6.71 14.67
N PRO A 159 24.59 -5.47 14.68
CA PRO A 159 26.02 -5.26 14.90
C PRO A 159 26.42 -5.98 16.19
N THR A 160 27.41 -6.87 16.09
CA THR A 160 28.01 -7.54 17.23
C THR A 160 28.38 -6.44 18.23
N LEU A 161 27.76 -6.44 19.40
CA LEU A 161 28.18 -5.59 20.49
C LEU A 161 29.65 -5.93 20.74
N MET A 162 30.55 -5.03 20.37
CA MET A 162 31.95 -5.15 20.78
C MET A 162 31.92 -5.16 22.30
N ASN A 163 32.33 -6.28 22.89
CA ASN A 163 32.65 -6.33 24.30
C ASN A 163 33.71 -5.27 24.53
N VAL A 164 33.33 -4.22 25.25
CA VAL A 164 34.28 -3.27 25.81
C VAL A 164 34.78 -3.94 27.07
N ASP A 165 35.95 -4.57 26.97
CA ASP A 165 36.73 -5.04 28.12
C ASP A 165 37.17 -3.87 29.01
#